data_AF-A0A7C5I6Y7-F1
#
_entry.id   AF-A0A7C5I6Y7-F1
#
_cell.length_a   1.000
_cell.length_b   1.000
_cell.length_c   1.000
_cell.angle_alpha   90.00
_cell.angle_beta   90.00
_cell.angle_gamma   90.00
#
_symmetry.space_group_name_H-M   'P 1'
#
loop_
_entity.id
_entity.type
_entity.pdbx_description
1 polymer ?
#
loop_
_entity_poly.entity_id
_entity_poly.type
_entity_poly.pdbx_seq_one_letter_code
_entity_poly.pdbx_strand_id
1 'polypeptide(L)'
;MRGSAAMAYSPKPVYELRLKVQSSMNWSLSIYQLPSPATPRLKEPEHVGTLQGAALRLIEMRVLKRLLKEKIQLGALKPGKTRKWPLDEETALHLGLLFRVLAPMKNTDRIREVADGVELMGKEEASYWM
;
A
#
# COMPACT_ATOMS: atom_id res chain seq x y z
N MET A 1 30.00 4.13 15.69
CA MET A 1 29.78 3.10 14.65
C MET A 1 28.37 2.54 14.80
N ARG A 2 27.39 3.06 14.04
CA ARG A 2 26.03 2.49 14.02
C ARG A 2 26.01 1.44 12.91
N GLY A 3 25.85 0.18 13.29
CA GLY A 3 25.74 -0.94 12.36
C GLY A 3 24.60 -0.68 11.39
N SER A 4 24.93 -0.52 10.11
CA SER A 4 23.98 -0.66 9.01
C SER A 4 23.37 -2.04 9.16
N ALA A 5 22.07 -2.12 9.44
CA ALA A 5 21.34 -3.38 9.42
C ALA A 5 21.64 -4.03 8.07
N ALA A 6 22.40 -5.12 8.08
CA ALA A 6 22.72 -5.88 6.89
C ALA A 6 21.40 -6.18 6.21
N MET A 7 21.26 -5.64 5.00
CA MET A 7 20.09 -5.77 4.16
C MET A 7 19.86 -7.27 3.98
N ALA A 8 18.91 -7.83 4.71
CA ALA A 8 18.62 -9.25 4.68
C ALA A 8 18.46 -9.64 3.21
N TYR A 9 19.20 -10.67 2.77
CA TYR A 9 19.19 -11.13 1.39
C TYR A 9 17.79 -11.64 1.07
N SER A 10 16.93 -10.75 0.54
CA SER A 10 15.60 -11.10 0.06
C SER A 10 15.71 -11.36 -1.43
N PRO A 11 15.49 -12.60 -1.91
CA PRO A 11 15.49 -12.92 -3.34
C PRO A 11 14.25 -12.35 -4.06
N LYS A 12 13.39 -11.61 -3.35
CA LYS A 12 12.16 -11.02 -3.86
C LYS A 12 12.18 -9.49 -3.71
N PRO A 13 11.41 -8.76 -4.53
CA PRO A 13 11.13 -7.35 -4.30
C PRO A 13 10.61 -7.12 -2.88
N VAL A 14 11.01 -6.01 -2.27
CA VAL A 14 10.59 -5.65 -0.91
C VAL A 14 9.66 -4.45 -0.98
N TYR A 15 8.54 -4.51 -0.27
CA TYR A 15 7.55 -3.44 -0.25
C TYR A 15 7.28 -2.95 1.17
N GLU A 16 6.81 -1.72 1.28
CA GLU A 16 6.32 -1.16 2.54
C GLU A 16 5.04 -0.35 2.37
N LEU A 17 4.17 -0.46 3.38
CA LEU A 17 3.04 0.43 3.59
C LEU A 17 3.50 1.64 4.40
N ARG A 18 3.15 2.84 3.96
CA ARG A 18 3.35 4.09 4.72
C ARG A 18 2.00 4.72 5.07
N LEU A 19 1.78 5.01 6.34
CA LEU A 19 0.69 5.82 6.85
C LEU A 19 1.17 7.26 7.08
N LYS A 20 0.37 8.24 6.65
CA LYS A 20 0.52 9.65 7.02
C LYS A 20 -0.83 10.20 7.47
N VAL A 21 -0.89 10.73 8.70
CA VAL A 21 -2.10 11.33 9.27
C VAL A 21 -1.92 12.84 9.37
N GLN A 22 -2.66 13.61 8.58
CA GLN A 22 -2.73 15.07 8.72
C GLN A 22 -3.79 15.43 9.78
N SER A 23 -4.96 14.78 9.72
CA SER A 23 -6.00 14.80 10.74
C SER A 23 -6.74 13.46 10.75
N SER A 24 -7.64 13.24 11.72
CA SER A 24 -8.46 12.02 11.76
C SER A 24 -9.31 11.82 10.49
N MET A 25 -9.72 12.90 9.82
CA MET A 25 -10.49 12.85 8.58
C MET A 25 -9.62 12.95 7.31
N ASN A 26 -8.34 13.28 7.46
CA ASN A 26 -7.40 13.48 6.36
C ASN A 26 -6.11 12.70 6.64
N TRP A 27 -6.09 11.47 6.14
CA TRP A 27 -4.95 10.57 6.23
C TRP A 27 -4.83 9.77 4.93
N SER A 28 -3.64 9.23 4.69
CA SER A 28 -3.31 8.52 3.47
C SER A 28 -2.56 7.24 3.76
N LEU A 29 -2.76 6.25 2.90
CA LEU A 29 -1.95 5.04 2.80
C LEU A 29 -1.21 5.04 1.48
N SER A 30 0.08 4.76 1.54
CA SER A 30 0.94 4.71 0.36
C SER A 30 1.71 3.40 0.33
N ILE A 31 1.81 2.79 -0.85
CA ILE A 31 2.69 1.63 -1.08
C ILE A 31 3.97 2.12 -1.74
N TYR A 32 5.10 1.60 -1.27
CA TYR A 32 6.41 1.85 -1.85
C TYR A 32 7.13 0.53 -2.12
N GLN A 33 7.84 0.45 -3.24
CA GLN A 33 8.82 -0.58 -3.51
C GLN A 33 10.19 -0.08 -3.03
N LEU A 34 10.87 -0.90 -2.25
CA LEU A 34 12.17 -0.58 -1.69
C LEU A 34 13.30 -1.12 -2.59
N PRO A 35 14.48 -0.47 -2.56
CA PRO A 35 15.70 -1.07 -3.08
C PRO A 35 15.93 -2.44 -2.44
N SER A 36 16.13 -3.47 -3.26
CA SER A 36 16.47 -4.83 -2.84
C SER A 36 17.43 -5.49 -3.83
N PRO A 37 18.10 -6.59 -3.48
CA PRO A 37 18.91 -7.35 -4.43
C PRO A 37 18.10 -7.82 -5.65
N ALA A 38 16.78 -8.05 -5.49
CA ALA A 38 15.87 -8.42 -6.58
C ALA A 38 15.46 -7.23 -7.46
N THR A 39 15.71 -5.99 -7.01
CA THR A 39 15.36 -4.75 -7.72
C THR A 39 16.58 -3.83 -7.85
N PRO A 40 17.70 -4.30 -8.43
CA PRO A 40 18.97 -3.56 -8.42
C PRO A 40 18.93 -2.21 -9.16
N ARG A 41 17.90 -2.01 -10.00
CA ARG A 41 17.59 -0.74 -10.66
C ARG A 41 17.15 0.35 -9.69
N LEU A 42 16.46 -0.02 -8.60
CA LEU A 42 15.96 0.92 -7.61
C LEU A 42 17.08 1.36 -6.67
N LYS A 43 17.39 2.66 -6.66
CA LYS A 43 18.37 3.26 -5.74
C LYS A 43 17.72 3.93 -4.54
N GLU A 44 16.44 4.28 -4.67
CA GLU A 44 15.61 4.86 -3.63
C GLU A 44 14.20 4.23 -3.66
N PRO A 45 13.40 4.39 -2.59
CA PRO A 45 12.04 3.88 -2.57
C PRO A 45 11.17 4.47 -3.70
N GLU A 46 10.64 3.60 -4.55
CA GLU A 46 9.75 3.98 -5.64
C GLU A 46 8.29 3.98 -5.15
N HIS A 47 7.55 5.02 -5.48
CA HIS A 47 6.14 5.15 -5.14
C HIS A 47 5.30 4.25 -6.06
N VAL A 48 4.48 3.40 -5.45
CA VAL A 48 3.64 2.44 -6.18
C VAL A 48 2.21 2.95 -6.30
N GLY A 49 1.67 3.51 -5.22
CA GLY A 49 0.29 4.00 -5.19
C GLY A 49 -0.04 4.71 -3.89
N THR A 50 -1.04 5.58 -3.89
CA THR A 50 -1.55 6.22 -2.67
C THR A 50 -3.04 6.38 -2.75
N LEU A 51 -3.72 6.02 -1.66
CA LEU A 51 -5.14 6.26 -1.49
C LEU A 51 -5.37 7.18 -0.28
N GLN A 52 -6.24 8.15 -0.47
CA GLN A 52 -6.62 9.14 0.53
C GLN A 52 -8.02 9.69 0.23
N GLY A 53 -8.56 10.48 1.16
CA GLY A 53 -9.81 11.22 0.93
C GLY A 53 -11.03 10.32 0.74
N ALA A 54 -11.92 10.71 -0.18
CA ALA A 54 -13.22 10.08 -0.35
C ALA A 54 -13.12 8.59 -0.75
N ALA A 55 -12.23 8.26 -1.69
CA ALA A 55 -12.04 6.88 -2.12
C ALA A 55 -11.54 5.99 -0.97
N LEU A 56 -10.57 6.46 -0.18
CA LEU A 56 -10.10 5.73 1.01
C LEU A 56 -11.23 5.53 2.01
N ARG A 57 -12.01 6.56 2.34
CA ARG A 57 -13.15 6.44 3.26
C ARG A 57 -14.19 5.44 2.78
N LEU A 58 -14.42 5.38 1.47
CA LEU A 58 -15.43 4.49 0.89
C LEU A 58 -15.05 3.01 1.05
N ILE A 59 -13.76 2.68 0.90
CA ILE A 59 -13.26 1.31 0.97
C ILE A 59 -12.45 1.03 2.24
N GLU A 60 -12.48 1.93 3.23
CA GLU A 60 -11.62 1.89 4.42
C GLU A 60 -11.70 0.54 5.11
N MET A 61 -12.91 0.07 5.39
CA MET A 61 -13.13 -1.21 6.06
C MET A 61 -12.56 -2.40 5.27
N ARG A 62 -12.57 -2.35 3.94
CA ARG A 62 -11.99 -3.40 3.09
C ARG A 62 -10.46 -3.40 3.20
N VAL A 63 -9.86 -2.22 3.10
CA VAL A 63 -8.41 -2.04 3.27
C VAL A 63 -7.96 -2.49 4.65
N LEU A 64 -8.65 -2.06 5.72
CA LEU A 64 -8.33 -2.43 7.10
C LEU A 64 -8.43 -3.94 7.33
N LYS A 65 -9.45 -4.61 6.78
CA LYS A 65 -9.57 -6.08 6.86
C LYS A 65 -8.40 -6.78 6.18
N ARG A 66 -7.92 -6.26 5.05
CA ARG A 66 -6.75 -6.81 4.34
C ARG A 66 -5.46 -6.59 5.14
N LEU A 67 -5.25 -5.41 5.68
CA LEU A 67 -4.10 -5.10 6.54
C LEU A 67 -4.08 -5.96 7.82
N LEU A 68 -5.25 -6.29 8.38
CA LEU A 68 -5.33 -7.17 9.54
C LEU A 68 -4.82 -8.59 9.24
N LYS A 69 -5.02 -9.11 8.02
CA LYS A 69 -4.46 -10.41 7.59
C LYS A 69 -2.92 -10.39 7.58
N GLU A 70 -2.33 -9.23 7.27
CA GLU A 70 -0.89 -8.94 7.38
C GLU A 70 -0.44 -8.61 8.81
N LYS A 71 -1.32 -8.74 9.80
CA LYS A 71 -1.08 -8.36 11.21
C LYS A 71 -0.75 -6.86 11.37
N ILE A 72 -1.14 -6.04 10.41
CA ILE A 72 -0.96 -4.59 10.44
C ILE A 72 -2.20 -3.94 11.06
N GLN A 73 -2.00 -3.22 12.16
CA GLN A 73 -3.04 -2.42 12.80
C GLN A 73 -2.64 -0.95 12.81
N LEU A 74 -3.51 -0.09 12.27
CA LEU A 74 -3.22 1.34 12.22
C LEU A 74 -3.32 1.99 13.61
N GLY A 75 -4.15 1.46 14.50
CA GLY A 75 -4.44 2.06 15.82
C GLY A 75 -5.03 3.47 15.70
N ALA A 76 -4.98 4.26 16.79
CA ALA A 76 -5.54 5.62 16.79
C ALA A 76 -4.84 6.53 15.76
N LEU A 77 -5.63 7.18 14.89
CA LEU A 77 -5.18 8.12 13.86
C LEU A 77 -5.05 9.54 14.42
N LYS A 78 -3.97 9.78 15.18
CA LYS A 78 -3.65 11.10 15.73
C LYS A 78 -2.95 11.98 14.67
N PRO A 79 -3.25 13.29 14.58
CA PRO A 79 -2.51 14.22 13.72
C PRO A 79 -1.00 14.10 13.89
N GLY A 80 -0.26 14.16 12.78
CA GLY A 80 1.20 14.02 12.76
C GLY A 80 1.71 12.58 12.83
N LYS A 81 0.84 11.59 13.01
CA LYS A 81 1.25 10.17 13.04
C LYS A 81 1.76 9.74 11.66
N THR A 82 2.99 9.22 11.66
CA THR A 82 3.58 8.50 10.53
C THR A 82 4.03 7.12 10.98
N ARG A 83 3.72 6.09 10.19
CA ARG A 83 4.16 4.72 10.45
C ARG A 83 4.48 4.02 9.14
N LYS A 84 5.38 3.03 9.23
CA LYS A 84 5.75 2.17 8.11
C LYS A 84 5.66 0.72 8.56
N TRP A 85 5.25 -0.16 7.65
CA TRP A 85 5.22 -1.60 7.87
C TRP A 85 5.79 -2.31 6.64
N PRO A 86 6.60 -3.37 6.81
CA PRO A 86 6.92 -4.25 5.70
C PRO A 86 5.62 -4.89 5.21
N LEU A 87 5.57 -5.20 3.92
CA LEU A 87 4.38 -5.77 3.30
C LEU A 87 4.80 -6.91 2.38
N ASP A 88 4.04 -8.01 2.40
CA ASP A 88 4.25 -9.10 1.45
C ASP A 88 4.03 -8.61 0.02
N GLU A 89 4.80 -9.16 -0.92
CA GLU A 89 4.77 -8.78 -2.34
C GLU A 89 3.36 -8.89 -2.93
N GLU A 90 2.63 -9.97 -2.67
CA GLU A 90 1.30 -10.16 -3.24
C GLU A 90 0.29 -9.15 -2.70
N THR A 91 0.34 -8.86 -1.39
CA THR A 91 -0.51 -7.83 -0.79
C THR A 91 -0.10 -6.44 -1.29
N ALA A 92 1.18 -6.22 -1.63
CA ALA A 92 1.69 -4.92 -2.10
C ALA A 92 1.21 -4.61 -3.51
N LEU A 93 1.30 -5.59 -4.41
CA LEU A 93 0.89 -5.44 -5.79
C LEU A 93 -0.62 -5.18 -5.87
N HIS A 94 -1.43 -5.96 -5.16
CA HIS A 94 -2.87 -5.73 -5.14
C HIS A 94 -3.27 -4.40 -4.51
N LEU A 95 -2.73 -4.04 -3.33
CA LEU A 95 -3.03 -2.74 -2.72
C LEU A 95 -2.51 -1.58 -3.57
N GLY A 96 -1.34 -1.74 -4.18
CA GLY A 96 -0.74 -0.78 -5.10
C GLY A 96 -1.64 -0.52 -6.30
N LEU A 97 -2.11 -1.58 -6.97
CA LEU A 97 -3.03 -1.50 -8.10
C LEU A 97 -4.36 -0.84 -7.67
N LEU A 98 -4.95 -1.32 -6.57
CA LEU A 98 -6.19 -0.76 -6.02
C LEU A 98 -6.04 0.74 -5.76
N PHE A 99 -4.93 1.16 -5.13
CA PHE A 99 -4.70 2.58 -4.84
C PHE A 99 -4.51 3.39 -6.12
N ARG A 100 -3.72 2.87 -7.07
CA ARG A 100 -3.43 3.55 -8.35
C ARG A 100 -4.69 3.78 -9.18
N VAL A 101 -5.56 2.77 -9.23
CA VAL A 101 -6.80 2.82 -10.02
C VAL A 101 -7.86 3.69 -9.34
N LEU A 102 -7.99 3.61 -8.01
CA LEU A 102 -9.04 4.35 -7.29
C LEU A 102 -8.67 5.82 -6.99
N ALA A 103 -7.38 6.16 -6.89
CA ALA A 103 -6.94 7.52 -6.58
C ALA A 103 -7.55 8.64 -7.46
N PRO A 104 -7.65 8.49 -8.80
CA PRO A 104 -8.26 9.53 -9.63
C PRO A 104 -9.80 9.52 -9.61
N MET A 105 -10.44 8.51 -9.01
CA MET A 105 -11.89 8.33 -9.11
C MET A 105 -12.68 9.24 -8.17
N LYS A 106 -13.79 9.76 -8.69
CA LYS A 106 -14.73 10.62 -7.95
C LYS A 106 -16.12 10.00 -7.80
N ASN A 107 -16.51 9.14 -8.73
CA ASN A 107 -17.82 8.48 -8.72
C ASN A 107 -17.79 7.30 -7.73
N THR A 108 -18.62 7.37 -6.69
CA THR A 108 -18.64 6.37 -5.60
C THR A 108 -19.05 4.97 -6.05
N ASP A 109 -19.94 4.86 -7.03
CA ASP A 109 -20.42 3.56 -7.49
C ASP A 109 -19.35 2.87 -8.33
N ARG A 110 -18.67 3.62 -9.19
CA ARG A 110 -17.50 3.14 -9.93
C ARG A 110 -16.35 2.74 -9.01
N ILE A 111 -16.11 3.48 -7.93
CA ILE A 111 -15.09 3.11 -6.94
C ILE A 111 -15.38 1.72 -6.34
N ARG A 112 -16.65 1.43 -6.01
CA ARG A 112 -17.02 0.12 -5.44
C ARG A 112 -16.88 -0.99 -6.46
N GLU A 113 -17.45 -0.80 -7.65
CA GLU A 113 -17.39 -1.77 -8.75
C GLU A 113 -15.95 -2.14 -9.11
N VAL A 114 -15.08 -1.15 -9.23
CA VAL A 114 -13.67 -1.37 -9.57
C VAL A 114 -12.91 -1.98 -8.40
N ALA A 115 -13.22 -1.60 -7.16
CA ALA A 115 -12.62 -2.25 -5.99
C ALA A 115 -12.97 -3.75 -5.94
N ASP A 116 -14.22 -4.11 -6.21
CA ASP A 116 -14.65 -5.51 -6.29
C ASP A 116 -13.92 -6.26 -7.41
N GLY A 117 -13.79 -5.64 -8.59
CA GLY A 117 -13.04 -6.22 -9.71
C GLY A 117 -11.57 -6.49 -9.38
N VAL A 118 -10.87 -5.51 -8.79
CA VAL A 118 -9.46 -5.65 -8.38
C VAL A 118 -9.29 -6.67 -7.25
N GLU A 119 -10.26 -6.81 -6.35
CA GLU A 119 -10.24 -7.82 -5.28
C GLU A 119 -10.39 -9.26 -5.79
N LEU A 120 -11.05 -9.45 -6.94
CA LEU A 120 -11.24 -10.75 -7.59
C LEU A 120 -10.07 -11.15 -8.50
N MET A 121 -9.15 -10.23 -8.80
CA MET A 121 -7.97 -10.51 -9.61
C MET A 121 -7.05 -11.53 -8.92
N GLY A 122 -6.52 -12.45 -9.70
CA GLY A 122 -5.42 -13.32 -9.26
C GLY A 122 -4.11 -12.53 -9.17
N LYS A 123 -3.13 -13.08 -8.44
CA LYS A 123 -1.79 -12.47 -8.29
C LYS A 123 -1.14 -12.13 -9.64
N GLU A 124 -1.15 -13.08 -10.58
CA GLU A 124 -0.52 -12.90 -11.90
C GLU A 124 -1.15 -11.74 -12.67
N GLU A 125 -2.48 -11.66 -12.65
CA GLU A 125 -3.24 -10.59 -13.29
C GLU A 125 -2.94 -9.24 -12.65
N ALA A 126 -2.97 -9.14 -11.31
CA ALA A 126 -2.61 -7.90 -10.62
C ALA A 126 -1.17 -7.47 -10.90
N SER A 127 -0.24 -8.42 -11.01
CA SER A 127 1.18 -8.16 -11.28
C SER A 127 1.42 -7.64 -12.69
N TYR A 128 0.61 -8.06 -13.68
CA TYR A 128 0.70 -7.59 -15.06
C TYR A 128 0.43 -6.07 -15.19
N TRP A 129 -0.33 -5.49 -14.26
CA TRP A 129 -0.71 -4.07 -14.27
C TRP A 129 0.24 -3.14 -13.50
N MET A 130 1.31 -3.69 -12.93
CA MET A 130 2.26 -3.01 -12.03
C MET A 130 3.64 -2.89 -12.67
#